data_AF-X0X911-F1
#
_entry.id   AF-X0X911-F1
#
_cell.length_a   1.000
_cell.length_b   1.000
_cell.length_c   1.000
_cell.angle_alpha   90.00
_cell.angle_beta   90.00
_cell.angle_gamma   90.00
#
_symmetry.space_group_name_H-M   'P 1'
#
loop_
_entity.id
_entity.type
_entity.pdbx_description
1 polymer ?
#
loop_
_entity_poly.entity_id
_entity_poly.type
_entity_poly.pdbx_seq_one_letter_code
_entity_poly.pdbx_strand_id
1 'polypeptide(L)'
;MTERDRILCGGWLAILKEMPGGCVQCVVTSPPYWGLRDYKVGGQVGLEKTPAEYVAKLVEGFRELRRVLRDDGTLWLNMGDSYATQGGGGRQGATGQRADRTFTAEGTSARGVPFGLKPKDLCGMPWRVAFALQADGWHLRCDIIWSKPNPMPESVRDRPTKAHEYLFLLTKKARYFYDQEAAREDAIHAGREVRYDGTQKNCRAGDDVNEGRIQA
;
A
#
# COMPACT_ATOMS: atom_id res chain seq x y z
N MET A 1 34.85 0.59 11.42
CA MET A 1 33.83 0.45 10.36
C MET A 1 32.50 0.21 11.03
N THR A 2 31.56 1.14 10.91
CA THR A 2 30.17 0.89 11.33
C THR A 2 29.55 -0.08 10.34
N GLU A 3 29.04 -1.21 10.83
CA GLU A 3 28.30 -2.20 10.05
C GLU A 3 27.09 -1.51 9.41
N ARG A 4 27.03 -1.49 8.07
CA ARG A 4 26.02 -0.73 7.30
C ARG A 4 24.70 -1.49 7.18
N ASP A 5 24.75 -2.82 7.11
CA ASP A 5 23.61 -3.66 6.76
C ASP A 5 23.29 -4.62 7.91
N ARG A 6 22.12 -4.44 8.55
CA ARG A 6 21.71 -5.24 9.70
C ARG A 6 20.25 -5.64 9.57
N ILE A 7 19.96 -6.91 9.84
CA ILE A 7 18.59 -7.43 9.97
C ILE A 7 18.27 -7.57 11.46
N LEU A 8 17.23 -6.86 11.90
CA LEU A 8 16.74 -6.96 13.27
C LEU A 8 15.56 -7.94 13.29
N CYS A 9 15.71 -9.05 14.02
CA CYS A 9 14.69 -10.09 14.12
C CYS A 9 13.88 -9.92 15.41
N GLY A 10 12.56 -9.79 15.32
CA GLY A 10 11.69 -9.65 16.49
C GLY A 10 10.35 -9.00 16.15
N GLY A 11 9.58 -8.68 17.20
CA GLY A 11 8.32 -7.95 17.05
C GLY A 11 8.58 -6.54 16.54
N TRP A 12 8.09 -6.22 15.35
CA TRP A 12 8.35 -4.95 14.66
C TRP A 12 8.12 -3.71 15.54
N LEU A 13 7.03 -3.68 16.31
CA LEU A 13 6.71 -2.55 17.19
C LEU A 13 7.70 -2.43 18.36
N ALA A 14 8.15 -3.55 18.93
CA ALA A 14 9.14 -3.55 20.01
C ALA A 14 10.49 -3.04 19.49
N ILE A 15 10.93 -3.54 18.33
CA ILE A 15 12.15 -3.08 17.67
C ILE A 15 12.06 -1.57 17.39
N LEU A 16 10.96 -1.10 16.79
CA LEU A 16 10.80 0.31 16.49
C LEU A 16 10.90 1.18 17.75
N LYS A 17 10.33 0.76 18.88
CA LYS A 17 10.39 1.50 20.16
C LYS A 17 11.82 1.65 20.69
N GLU A 18 12.71 0.69 20.42
CA GLU A 18 14.11 0.73 20.83
C GLU A 18 15.00 1.58 19.90
N MET A 19 14.55 1.81 18.67
CA MET A 19 15.30 2.62 17.70
C MET A 19 15.32 4.11 18.09
N PRO A 20 16.44 4.84 17.89
CA PRO A 20 16.48 6.27 18.12
C PRO A 20 15.50 7.04 17.23
N GLY A 21 15.02 8.20 17.71
CA GLY A 21 14.22 9.10 16.87
C GLY A 21 15.05 9.68 15.72
N GLY A 22 14.45 9.89 14.55
CA GLY A 22 15.14 10.52 13.42
C GLY A 22 16.34 9.73 12.85
N CYS A 23 16.40 8.41 13.07
CA CYS A 23 17.51 7.59 12.63
C CYS A 23 17.37 6.99 11.23
N VAL A 24 16.19 7.05 10.59
CA VAL A 24 15.98 6.53 9.21
C VAL A 24 15.53 7.61 8.23
N GLN A 25 16.05 7.59 7.00
CA GLN A 25 15.67 8.54 5.94
C GLN A 25 14.44 8.07 5.15
N CYS A 26 14.33 6.77 4.92
CA CYS A 26 13.31 6.18 4.08
C CYS A 26 12.76 4.92 4.76
N VAL A 27 11.44 4.79 4.78
CA VAL A 27 10.75 3.55 5.18
C VAL A 27 10.01 3.03 3.95
N VAL A 28 10.22 1.77 3.61
CA VAL A 28 9.46 1.07 2.56
C VAL A 28 8.83 -0.15 3.23
N THR A 29 7.50 -0.27 3.16
CA THR A 29 6.81 -1.34 3.88
C THR A 29 5.52 -1.80 3.22
N SER A 30 5.17 -3.07 3.47
CA SER A 30 3.88 -3.69 3.14
C SER A 30 3.41 -4.46 4.38
N PRO A 31 2.68 -3.83 5.32
CA PRO A 31 2.24 -4.53 6.51
C PRO A 31 1.29 -5.67 6.12
N PRO A 32 1.11 -6.70 6.97
CA PRO A 32 0.13 -7.75 6.74
C PRO A 32 -1.25 -7.19 6.35
N TYR A 33 -1.78 -7.60 5.20
CA TYR A 33 -3.08 -7.12 4.71
C TYR A 33 -4.24 -7.75 5.49
N TRP A 34 -5.23 -6.92 5.82
CA TRP A 34 -6.35 -7.32 6.67
C TRP A 34 -7.15 -8.48 6.05
N GLY A 35 -7.24 -9.58 6.81
CA GLY A 35 -8.04 -10.76 6.47
C GLY A 35 -7.46 -11.68 5.40
N LEU A 36 -6.21 -11.46 4.94
CA LEU A 36 -5.65 -12.27 3.83
C LEU A 36 -4.75 -13.42 4.27
N ARG A 37 -3.95 -13.20 5.32
CA ARG A 37 -2.90 -14.15 5.75
C ARG A 37 -2.90 -14.37 7.25
N ASP A 38 -2.73 -15.63 7.65
CA ASP A 38 -2.38 -16.02 9.01
C ASP A 38 -0.97 -16.60 9.03
N TYR A 39 -0.06 -15.92 9.73
CA TYR A 39 1.33 -16.33 9.87
C TYR A 39 1.55 -17.30 11.03
N LYS A 40 0.49 -17.69 11.76
CA LYS A 40 0.52 -18.61 12.89
C LYS A 40 1.44 -18.15 14.04
N VAL A 41 1.56 -16.82 14.19
CA VAL A 41 2.36 -16.19 15.25
C VAL A 41 1.46 -15.29 16.11
N GLY A 42 1.58 -15.44 17.43
CA GLY A 42 0.86 -14.60 18.39
C GLY A 42 1.18 -13.11 18.19
N GLY A 43 0.16 -12.24 18.28
CA GLY A 43 0.33 -10.79 18.17
C GLY A 43 0.47 -10.24 16.75
N GLN A 44 0.44 -11.09 15.71
CA GLN A 44 0.50 -10.64 14.32
C GLN A 44 -0.59 -9.59 13.99
N VAL A 45 -0.29 -8.73 13.02
CA VAL A 45 -1.23 -7.75 12.48
C VAL A 45 -1.97 -8.38 11.30
N GLY A 46 -3.18 -7.90 10.99
CA GLY A 46 -3.97 -8.33 9.83
C GLY A 46 -5.10 -9.29 10.18
N LEU A 47 -5.18 -9.77 11.42
CA LEU A 47 -6.23 -10.67 11.91
C LEU A 47 -7.19 -10.03 12.93
N GLU A 48 -7.18 -8.71 13.06
CA GLU A 48 -8.10 -7.96 13.92
C GLU A 48 -9.55 -8.19 13.51
N LYS A 49 -10.49 -8.12 14.47
CA LYS A 49 -11.89 -8.53 14.25
C LYS A 49 -12.59 -7.59 13.29
N THR A 50 -12.26 -6.30 13.36
CA THR A 50 -12.87 -5.27 12.53
C THR A 50 -11.83 -4.50 11.72
N PRO A 51 -12.21 -3.91 10.56
CA PRO A 51 -11.36 -2.98 9.84
C PRO A 51 -10.87 -1.82 10.72
N ALA A 52 -11.69 -1.32 11.64
CA ALA A 52 -11.34 -0.22 12.53
C ALA A 52 -10.23 -0.61 13.52
N GLU A 53 -10.31 -1.80 14.12
CA GLU A 53 -9.26 -2.34 15.00
C GLU A 53 -7.93 -2.53 14.26
N TYR A 54 -7.98 -3.05 13.02
CA TYR A 54 -6.79 -3.17 12.16
C TYR A 54 -6.14 -1.82 11.88
N VAL A 55 -6.95 -0.84 11.45
CA VAL A 55 -6.49 0.52 11.16
C VAL A 55 -5.88 1.15 12.41
N ALA A 56 -6.52 1.02 13.58
CA ALA A 56 -6.01 1.54 14.84
C ALA A 56 -4.64 0.95 15.21
N LYS A 57 -4.45 -0.36 15.02
CA LYS A 57 -3.17 -1.04 15.29
C LYS A 57 -2.07 -0.60 14.32
N LEU A 58 -2.40 -0.37 13.05
CA LEU A 58 -1.46 0.22 12.10
C LEU A 58 -1.11 1.66 12.50
N VAL A 59 -2.09 2.49 12.83
CA VAL A 59 -1.84 3.87 13.29
C VAL A 59 -0.89 3.88 14.50
N GLU A 60 -1.09 2.99 15.48
CA GLU A 60 -0.18 2.86 16.64
C GLU A 60 1.27 2.65 16.21
N GLY A 61 1.56 1.63 15.39
CA GLY A 61 2.95 1.38 15.01
C GLY A 61 3.49 2.36 13.98
N PHE A 62 2.62 3.02 13.21
CA PHE A 62 3.04 4.09 12.32
C PHE A 62 3.39 5.37 13.07
N ARG A 63 2.90 5.59 14.30
CA ARG A 63 3.45 6.65 15.17
C ARG A 63 4.90 6.39 15.53
N GLU A 64 5.27 5.14 15.80
CA GLU A 64 6.67 4.76 16.03
C GLU A 64 7.51 4.91 14.75
N LEU A 65 6.98 4.52 13.58
CA LEU A 65 7.63 4.82 12.30
C LEU A 65 7.85 6.33 12.11
N ARG A 66 6.84 7.15 12.43
CA ARG A 66 6.93 8.61 12.40
C ARG A 66 7.94 9.14 13.42
N ARG A 67 8.25 8.44 14.51
CA ARG A 67 9.27 8.86 15.47
C ARG A 67 10.68 8.59 14.94
N VAL A 68 10.91 7.38 14.42
CA VAL A 68 12.24 6.96 13.93
C VAL A 68 12.61 7.58 12.58
N LEU A 69 11.62 7.94 11.76
CA LEU A 69 11.84 8.64 10.49
C LEU A 69 12.47 10.01 10.74
N ARG A 70 13.30 10.52 9.83
CA ARG A 70 13.79 11.91 9.86
C ARG A 70 12.69 12.89 9.47
N ASP A 71 12.86 14.15 9.82
CA ASP A 71 11.89 15.20 9.51
C ASP A 71 11.75 15.47 8.00
N ASP A 72 12.82 15.19 7.24
CA ASP A 72 12.89 15.24 5.78
C ASP A 72 12.66 13.86 5.12
N GLY A 73 12.30 12.84 5.90
CA GLY A 73 12.18 11.47 5.44
C GLY A 73 10.83 11.12 4.79
N THR A 74 10.84 10.02 4.03
CA THR A 74 9.67 9.50 3.31
C THR A 74 9.27 8.11 3.78
N LEU A 75 7.96 7.85 3.80
CA LEU A 75 7.36 6.53 3.99
C LEU A 75 6.64 6.11 2.70
N TRP A 76 6.99 4.94 2.20
CA TRP A 76 6.39 4.28 1.05
C TRP A 76 5.61 3.07 1.53
N LEU A 77 4.28 3.17 1.50
CA LEU A 77 3.36 2.19 2.06
C LEU A 77 2.61 1.46 0.94
N ASN A 78 2.95 0.19 0.72
CA ASN A 78 2.24 -0.67 -0.22
C ASN A 78 1.07 -1.39 0.49
N MET A 79 -0.12 -1.33 -0.09
CA MET A 79 -1.35 -1.86 0.49
C MET A 79 -2.24 -2.57 -0.53
N GLY A 80 -2.56 -3.82 -0.20
CA GLY A 80 -3.66 -4.57 -0.81
C GLY A 80 -4.99 -4.28 -0.13
N ASP A 81 -6.08 -4.65 -0.80
CA ASP A 81 -7.42 -4.54 -0.23
C ASP A 81 -8.00 -5.94 -0.07
N SER A 82 -9.06 -6.04 0.71
CA SER A 82 -9.83 -7.24 0.91
C SER A 82 -11.30 -6.97 0.65
N TYR A 83 -12.06 -8.05 0.53
CA TYR A 83 -13.50 -8.00 0.35
C TYR A 83 -14.17 -8.51 1.63
N ALA A 84 -15.28 -7.90 1.97
CA ALA A 84 -16.14 -8.37 3.05
C ALA A 84 -16.73 -9.72 2.64
N THR A 85 -16.34 -10.79 3.33
CA THR A 85 -16.88 -12.12 3.08
C THR A 85 -17.86 -12.49 4.18
N GLN A 86 -18.93 -13.19 3.80
CA GLN A 86 -19.82 -13.84 4.75
C GLN A 86 -19.46 -15.33 4.73
N GLY A 87 -18.71 -15.80 5.74
CA GLY A 87 -18.46 -17.22 5.98
C GLY A 87 -17.88 -18.01 4.80
N GLY A 88 -16.59 -18.34 4.85
CA GLY A 88 -15.99 -19.31 3.94
C GLY A 88 -14.62 -18.87 3.43
N GLY A 89 -13.61 -18.98 4.28
CA GLY A 89 -12.26 -19.19 3.76
C GLY A 89 -12.30 -20.52 3.03
N GLY A 90 -12.28 -20.48 1.69
CA GLY A 90 -12.21 -21.71 0.91
C GLY A 90 -10.99 -22.49 1.36
N ARG A 91 -11.20 -23.61 2.07
CA ARG A 91 -10.14 -24.59 2.27
C ARG A 91 -9.78 -25.06 0.88
N GLN A 92 -8.56 -24.75 0.43
CA GLN A 92 -7.99 -25.50 -0.66
C GLN A 92 -7.95 -26.96 -0.18
N GLY A 93 -8.66 -27.86 -0.89
CA GLY A 93 -8.80 -29.25 -0.46
C GLY A 93 -7.44 -29.89 -0.21
N ALA A 94 -7.38 -30.89 0.68
CA ALA A 94 -6.14 -31.55 1.11
C ALA A 94 -5.27 -32.12 -0.04
N THR A 95 -5.83 -32.21 -1.26
CA THR A 95 -5.18 -32.68 -2.49
C THR A 95 -4.74 -31.56 -3.44
N GLY A 96 -4.89 -30.29 -3.08
CA GLY A 96 -4.46 -29.16 -3.91
C GLY A 96 -2.94 -28.96 -3.89
N GLN A 97 -2.35 -28.51 -5.00
CA GLN A 97 -0.91 -28.22 -5.17
C GLN A 97 -0.31 -27.16 -4.19
N ARG A 98 -1.10 -26.69 -3.23
CA ARG A 98 -0.75 -25.70 -2.21
C ARG A 98 -1.28 -26.04 -0.82
N ALA A 99 -1.71 -27.27 -0.54
CA ALA A 99 -2.21 -27.69 0.77
C ALA A 99 -1.26 -27.28 1.92
N ASP A 100 0.05 -27.37 1.68
CA ASP A 100 1.10 -27.03 2.65
C ASP A 100 1.56 -25.55 2.59
N ARG A 101 1.04 -24.77 1.63
CA ARG A 101 1.40 -23.35 1.37
C ARG A 101 0.28 -22.37 1.70
N THR A 102 -0.87 -22.86 2.16
CA THR A 102 -2.02 -22.02 2.50
C THR A 102 -1.84 -21.36 3.86
N PHE A 103 -1.11 -20.24 3.89
CA PHE A 103 -1.20 -19.22 4.95
C PHE A 103 -2.49 -18.39 4.83
N THR A 104 -3.49 -18.86 4.08
CA THR A 104 -4.81 -18.20 4.03
C THR A 104 -5.36 -18.14 5.44
N ALA A 105 -5.82 -16.96 5.84
CA ALA A 105 -6.17 -16.71 7.23
C ALA A 105 -7.20 -17.73 7.77
N GLU A 106 -6.73 -18.71 8.55
CA GLU A 106 -7.58 -19.68 9.22
C GLU A 106 -8.52 -18.93 10.19
N GLY A 107 -9.81 -19.27 10.19
CA GLY A 107 -10.79 -18.62 11.06
C GLY A 107 -11.32 -17.25 10.61
N THR A 108 -10.95 -16.74 9.43
CA THR A 108 -11.67 -15.60 8.83
C THR A 108 -13.15 -15.92 8.55
N SER A 109 -13.48 -17.20 8.37
CA SER A 109 -14.87 -17.69 8.24
C SER A 109 -15.75 -17.44 9.47
N ALA A 110 -15.16 -17.17 10.64
CA ALA A 110 -15.91 -16.81 11.85
C ALA A 110 -16.15 -15.29 11.97
N ARG A 111 -15.47 -14.48 11.15
CA ARG A 111 -15.71 -13.04 11.10
C ARG A 111 -16.90 -12.84 10.20
N GLY A 112 -18.07 -12.62 10.79
CA GLY A 112 -19.22 -12.11 10.04
C GLY A 112 -18.83 -10.87 9.24
N VAL A 113 -19.69 -10.47 8.31
CA VAL A 113 -19.50 -9.24 7.53
C VAL A 113 -19.24 -8.07 8.49
N PRO A 114 -18.15 -7.30 8.32
CA PRO A 114 -17.85 -6.17 9.20
C PRO A 114 -19.01 -5.18 9.26
N PHE A 115 -19.20 -4.57 10.42
CA PHE A 115 -20.24 -3.56 10.61
C PHE A 115 -20.16 -2.46 9.55
N GLY A 116 -21.30 -2.14 8.93
CA GLY A 116 -21.39 -1.12 7.89
C GLY A 116 -20.99 -1.58 6.48
N LEU A 117 -20.57 -2.83 6.31
CA LEU A 117 -20.34 -3.44 5.00
C LEU A 117 -21.42 -4.49 4.69
N LYS A 118 -21.57 -4.81 3.41
CA LYS A 118 -22.40 -5.89 2.88
C LYS A 118 -21.49 -7.04 2.41
N PRO A 119 -22.00 -8.29 2.33
CA PRO A 119 -21.25 -9.36 1.68
C PRO A 119 -20.80 -8.92 0.28
N LYS A 120 -19.55 -9.23 -0.07
CA LYS A 120 -18.85 -8.87 -1.31
C LYS A 120 -18.45 -7.39 -1.47
N ASP A 121 -18.72 -6.52 -0.49
CA ASP A 121 -18.22 -5.15 -0.56
C ASP A 121 -16.69 -5.13 -0.55
N LEU A 122 -16.11 -4.25 -1.36
CA LEU A 122 -14.70 -3.89 -1.22
C LEU A 122 -14.51 -3.16 0.11
N CYS A 123 -13.59 -3.63 0.94
CA CYS A 123 -13.40 -3.07 2.27
C CYS A 123 -12.84 -1.64 2.23
N GLY A 124 -12.06 -1.29 1.20
CA GLY A 124 -11.40 0.01 1.09
C GLY A 124 -10.21 0.15 2.05
N MET A 125 -9.57 -0.96 2.42
CA MET A 125 -8.50 -0.98 3.42
C MET A 125 -7.33 -0.02 3.11
N PRO A 126 -6.81 0.07 1.86
CA PRO A 126 -5.75 1.00 1.52
C PRO A 126 -6.10 2.45 1.90
N TRP A 127 -7.29 2.92 1.49
CA TRP A 127 -7.73 4.29 1.73
C TRP A 127 -8.15 4.55 3.18
N ARG A 128 -8.74 3.56 3.87
CA ARG A 128 -9.02 3.65 5.32
C ARG A 128 -7.74 3.88 6.11
N VAL A 129 -6.66 3.16 5.78
CA VAL A 129 -5.35 3.34 6.41
C VAL A 129 -4.75 4.70 6.02
N ALA A 130 -4.74 5.05 4.74
CA ALA A 130 -4.17 6.31 4.27
C ALA A 130 -4.81 7.54 4.95
N PHE A 131 -6.15 7.59 5.02
CA PHE A 131 -6.85 8.70 5.69
C PHE A 131 -6.69 8.68 7.21
N ALA A 132 -6.63 7.51 7.84
CA ALA A 132 -6.36 7.43 9.27
C ALA A 132 -4.95 7.92 9.62
N LEU A 133 -3.94 7.59 8.80
CA LEU A 133 -2.59 8.13 8.95
C LEU A 133 -2.56 9.64 8.71
N GLN A 134 -3.28 10.12 7.70
CA GLN A 134 -3.39 11.56 7.43
C GLN A 134 -4.01 12.30 8.64
N ALA A 135 -5.10 11.77 9.20
CA ALA A 135 -5.74 12.29 10.40
C ALA A 135 -4.82 12.23 11.63
N ASP A 136 -3.91 11.26 11.70
CA ASP A 136 -2.89 11.11 12.75
C ASP A 136 -1.65 12.00 12.56
N GLY A 137 -1.67 12.90 11.57
CA GLY A 137 -0.62 13.91 11.36
C GLY A 137 0.47 13.54 10.36
N TRP A 138 0.22 12.57 9.49
CA TRP A 138 1.01 12.35 8.28
C TRP A 138 0.53 13.26 7.14
N HIS A 139 1.45 13.67 6.27
CA HIS A 139 1.09 14.23 4.98
C HIS A 139 1.01 13.10 3.94
N LEU A 140 -0.18 12.79 3.44
CA LEU A 140 -0.37 11.95 2.26
C LEU A 140 -0.03 12.77 1.01
N ARG A 141 0.98 12.33 0.24
CA ARG A 141 1.57 13.11 -0.86
C ARG A 141 1.19 12.61 -2.24
N CYS A 142 1.03 11.31 -2.39
CA CYS A 142 0.71 10.68 -3.67
C CYS A 142 0.09 9.30 -3.43
N ASP A 143 -0.88 8.94 -4.26
CA ASP A 143 -1.40 7.60 -4.45
C ASP A 143 -0.88 7.02 -5.77
N ILE A 144 0.05 6.08 -5.68
CA ILE A 144 0.68 5.47 -6.84
C ILE A 144 -0.01 4.13 -7.11
N ILE A 145 -0.33 3.88 -8.38
CA ILE A 145 -0.94 2.63 -8.83
C ILE A 145 0.17 1.67 -9.24
N TRP A 146 0.42 0.65 -8.42
CA TRP A 146 1.27 -0.45 -8.84
C TRP A 146 0.48 -1.42 -9.71
N SER A 147 0.53 -1.19 -11.03
CA SER A 147 -0.06 -2.08 -12.03
C SER A 147 0.71 -3.39 -12.11
N LYS A 148 0.03 -4.51 -11.90
CA LYS A 148 0.60 -5.85 -11.96
C LYS A 148 0.28 -6.45 -13.34
N PRO A 149 1.27 -6.62 -14.24
CA PRO A 149 0.99 -7.12 -15.60
C PRO A 149 0.50 -8.57 -15.60
N ASN A 150 0.91 -9.37 -14.61
CA ASN A 150 0.53 -10.76 -14.45
C ASN A 150 -0.13 -10.98 -13.08
N PRO A 151 -1.36 -10.47 -12.86
CA PRO A 151 -2.04 -10.66 -11.58
C PRO A 151 -2.50 -12.12 -11.44
N MET A 152 -2.61 -12.60 -10.20
CA MET A 152 -3.18 -13.92 -9.97
C MET A 152 -4.64 -13.94 -10.45
N PRO A 153 -5.06 -14.95 -11.24
CA PRO A 153 -6.45 -15.08 -11.64
C PRO A 153 -7.38 -15.22 -10.44
N GLU A 154 -8.53 -14.55 -10.50
CA GLU A 154 -9.57 -14.66 -9.50
C GLU A 154 -10.69 -15.55 -10.02
N SER A 155 -11.22 -16.45 -9.19
CA SER A 155 -12.36 -17.31 -9.56
C SER A 155 -13.72 -16.59 -9.52
N VAL A 156 -13.72 -15.35 -9.03
CA VAL A 156 -14.90 -14.49 -8.88
C VAL A 156 -15.30 -13.93 -10.25
N ARG A 157 -16.60 -14.00 -10.59
CA ARG A 157 -17.14 -13.65 -11.92
C ARG A 157 -18.01 -12.39 -11.95
N ASP A 158 -18.32 -11.80 -10.81
CA ASP A 158 -19.27 -10.67 -10.68
C ASP A 158 -18.57 -9.32 -10.47
N ARG A 159 -17.26 -9.24 -10.72
CA ARG A 159 -16.47 -7.99 -10.70
C ARG A 159 -15.19 -8.13 -11.53
N PRO A 160 -14.55 -7.01 -11.91
CA PRO A 160 -13.22 -7.05 -12.53
C PRO A 160 -12.17 -7.71 -11.61
N THR A 161 -11.19 -8.35 -12.24
CA THR A 161 -9.97 -8.84 -11.58
C THR A 161 -9.19 -7.66 -11.00
N LYS A 162 -8.77 -7.76 -9.74
CA LYS A 162 -7.90 -6.77 -9.15
C LYS A 162 -6.46 -6.98 -9.65
N ALA A 163 -6.05 -6.10 -10.55
CA ALA A 163 -4.73 -6.14 -11.18
C ALA A 163 -3.76 -5.05 -10.67
N HIS A 164 -4.07 -4.37 -9.57
CA HIS A 164 -3.18 -3.35 -9.00
C HIS A 164 -3.18 -3.36 -7.47
N GLU A 165 -2.13 -2.77 -6.90
CA GLU A 165 -2.06 -2.36 -5.49
C GLU A 165 -1.79 -0.86 -5.39
N TYR A 166 -2.09 -0.28 -4.23
CA TYR A 166 -1.77 1.11 -3.94
C TYR A 166 -0.42 1.19 -3.25
N LEU A 167 0.43 2.10 -3.72
CA LEU A 167 1.63 2.54 -3.04
C LEU A 167 1.46 4.01 -2.64
N PHE A 168 1.33 4.27 -1.34
CA PHE A 168 1.17 5.63 -0.83
C PHE A 168 2.51 6.23 -0.44
N LEU A 169 2.76 7.47 -0.87
CA LEU A 169 3.85 8.29 -0.36
C LEU A 169 3.34 9.13 0.81
N LEU A 170 3.88 8.92 2.00
CA LEU A 170 3.61 9.70 3.20
C LEU A 170 4.86 10.37 3.75
N THR A 171 4.70 11.53 4.38
CA THR A 171 5.82 12.33 4.91
C THR A 171 5.46 12.99 6.24
N LYS A 172 6.46 13.37 7.04
CA LYS A 172 6.23 14.07 8.31
C LYS A 172 5.86 15.53 8.14
N LYS A 173 6.40 16.18 7.12
CA LYS A 173 6.33 17.62 6.87
C LYS A 173 6.00 17.87 5.41
N ALA A 174 5.41 19.02 5.13
CA ALA A 174 5.11 19.44 3.76
C ALA A 174 6.35 19.61 2.88
N ARG A 175 7.51 19.93 3.49
CA ARG A 175 8.83 19.95 2.84
C ARG A 175 9.64 18.75 3.33
N TYR A 176 10.10 17.94 2.40
CA TYR A 176 10.87 16.71 2.64
C TYR A 176 11.82 16.48 1.47
N PHE A 177 12.76 15.57 1.64
CA PHE A 177 13.68 15.20 0.57
C PHE A 177 13.01 14.23 -0.40
N TYR A 178 12.99 14.60 -1.68
CA TYR A 178 12.58 13.73 -2.79
C TYR A 178 13.45 14.05 -3.99
N ASP A 179 14.27 13.09 -4.39
CA ASP A 179 15.14 13.24 -5.55
C ASP A 179 14.33 12.94 -6.82
N GLN A 180 13.67 13.97 -7.33
CA GLN A 180 12.87 13.87 -8.54
C GLN A 180 13.72 13.56 -9.78
N GLU A 181 15.00 13.92 -9.79
CA GLU A 181 15.87 13.68 -10.95
C GLU A 181 16.26 12.20 -11.02
N ALA A 182 16.51 11.58 -9.86
CA ALA A 182 16.77 10.15 -9.78
C ALA A 182 15.55 9.28 -10.19
N ALA A 183 14.33 9.81 -10.05
CA ALA A 183 13.08 9.14 -10.41
C ALA A 183 12.56 9.47 -11.81
N ARG A 184 13.28 10.30 -12.58
CA ARG A 184 12.88 10.63 -13.96
C ARG A 184 13.08 9.45 -14.89
N GLU A 185 12.11 9.28 -15.78
CA GLU A 185 12.20 8.40 -16.93
C GLU A 185 11.93 9.19 -18.21
N ASP A 186 12.45 8.66 -19.32
CA ASP A 186 12.17 9.22 -20.64
C ASP A 186 10.68 9.08 -20.95
N ALA A 187 10.06 10.15 -21.40
CA ALA A 187 8.64 10.12 -21.75
C ALA A 187 8.44 9.25 -23.01
N ILE A 188 7.46 8.35 -22.96
CA ILE A 188 7.09 7.46 -24.08
C ILE A 188 6.73 8.26 -25.37
N HIS A 189 6.30 9.50 -25.21
CA HIS A 189 5.96 10.42 -26.31
C HIS A 189 6.90 11.63 -26.39
N ALA A 190 8.14 11.50 -25.91
CA ALA A 190 9.18 12.50 -26.08
C ALA A 190 9.35 12.87 -27.56
N GLY A 191 9.41 14.16 -27.87
CA GLY A 191 9.58 14.65 -29.24
C GLY A 191 8.36 14.47 -30.15
N ARG A 192 7.20 14.03 -29.63
CA ARG A 192 5.95 14.02 -30.40
C ARG A 192 5.45 15.45 -30.57
N GLU A 193 5.53 15.96 -31.79
CA GLU A 193 4.84 17.19 -32.18
C GLU A 193 3.33 16.92 -32.26
N VAL A 194 2.57 17.65 -31.46
CA VAL A 194 1.11 17.67 -31.57
C VAL A 194 0.71 18.96 -32.28
N ARG A 195 0.26 18.83 -33.52
CA ARG A 195 -0.34 19.93 -34.29
C ARG A 195 -1.77 20.15 -33.84
N TYR A 196 -2.03 21.30 -33.23
CA TYR A 196 -3.39 21.72 -32.92
C TYR A 196 -3.95 22.55 -34.08
N ASP A 197 -5.02 22.07 -34.71
CA ASP A 197 -5.74 22.76 -35.80
C ASP A 197 -6.77 23.78 -35.29
N GLY A 198 -6.85 23.98 -33.97
CA GLY A 198 -7.74 24.94 -33.33
C GLY A 198 -9.19 24.46 -33.15
N THR A 199 -9.49 23.19 -33.48
CA THR A 199 -10.80 22.58 -33.25
C THR A 199 -10.94 21.98 -31.84
N GLN A 200 -9.82 21.78 -31.14
CA GLN A 200 -9.79 21.25 -29.76
C GLN A 200 -10.10 22.36 -28.75
N LYS A 201 -11.09 22.15 -27.87
CA LYS A 201 -11.48 23.10 -26.82
C LYS A 201 -10.29 23.38 -25.89
N ASN A 202 -9.98 24.67 -25.70
CA ASN A 202 -8.92 25.22 -24.83
C ASN A 202 -7.47 25.09 -25.32
N CYS A 203 -7.22 24.68 -26.56
CA CYS A 203 -5.88 24.69 -27.16
C CYS A 203 -5.74 25.86 -28.15
N ARG A 204 -4.65 26.61 -28.10
CA ARG A 204 -4.33 27.62 -29.13
C ARG A 204 -3.70 26.91 -30.33
N ALA A 205 -3.96 27.39 -31.55
CA ALA A 205 -3.33 26.86 -32.75
C ALA A 205 -1.80 27.03 -32.66
N GLY A 206 -1.06 25.94 -32.84
CA GLY A 206 0.39 25.90 -32.70
C GLY A 206 0.94 24.47 -32.58
N ASP A 207 2.26 24.36 -32.66
CA ASP A 207 3.01 23.14 -32.38
C ASP A 207 3.47 23.18 -30.92
N ASP A 208 2.99 22.24 -30.09
CA ASP A 208 3.57 21.99 -28.77
C ASP A 208 4.49 20.77 -28.85
N VAL A 209 5.71 20.92 -28.35
CA VAL A 209 6.72 19.85 -28.31
C VAL A 209 6.81 19.30 -26.89
N ASN A 210 6.61 17.99 -26.74
CA ASN A 210 6.88 17.32 -25.48
C ASN A 210 8.39 17.20 -25.26
N GLU A 211 8.92 17.95 -24.29
CA GLU A 211 10.34 17.99 -23.90
C GLU A 211 10.88 16.63 -23.39
N GLY A 212 10.01 15.64 -23.20
CA GLY A 212 10.42 14.24 -23.25
C GLY A 212 10.87 13.63 -21.93
N ARG A 213 10.53 14.25 -20.79
CA ARG A 213 10.81 13.68 -19.47
C ARG A 213 9.58 13.75 -18.58
N ILE A 214 9.27 12.64 -17.93
CA ILE A 214 8.19 12.54 -16.94
C ILE A 214 8.73 11.97 -15.64
N GLN A 215 8.05 12.30 -14.54
CA GLN A 215 8.29 11.69 -13.24
C GLN A 215 7.46 10.41 -13.15
N ALA A 216 8.07 9.32 -12.65
CA ALA A 216 7.40 8.04 -12.41
C ALA A 216 6.49 8.07 -11.17
#